data_AF-A0A1F5V5B4-F1
#
_entry.id   AF-A0A1F5V5B4-F1
#
_cell.length_a   1.000
_cell.length_b   1.000
_cell.length_c   1.000
_cell.angle_alpha   90.00
_cell.angle_beta   90.00
_cell.angle_gamma   90.00
#
_symmetry.space_group_name_H-M   'P 1'
#
loop_
_entity.id
_entity.type
_entity.pdbx_description
1 polymer ?
#
loop_
_entity_poly.entity_id
_entity_poly.type
_entity_poly.pdbx_seq_one_letter_code
_entity_poly.pdbx_strand_id
1 'polypeptide(L)'
;MIKYEASVSCYATIEKIEVLRETEKCVFIETRYGEDKRLKDNSWRPIFDTWELAHNWIVSKAIEKVESAQKQLSYAEEDYNKAINMEEAK
;
A
#
# COMPACT_ATOMS: atom_id res chain seq x y z
N MET A 1 10.22 -14.27 16.83
CA MET A 1 10.25 -12.79 17.03
C MET A 1 8.96 -12.19 16.48
N ILE A 2 8.37 -11.17 17.11
CA ILE A 2 7.13 -10.56 16.60
C ILE A 2 7.45 -9.43 15.63
N LYS A 3 6.77 -9.41 14.49
CA LYS A 3 6.76 -8.32 13.51
C LYS A 3 5.32 -8.00 13.10
N TYR A 4 5.15 -6.95 12.29
CA TYR A 4 3.85 -6.44 11.86
C TYR A 4 3.77 -6.42 10.33
N GLU A 5 2.88 -7.23 9.76
CA GLU A 5 2.56 -7.19 8.33
C GLU A 5 1.45 -6.18 8.09
N ALA A 6 1.72 -5.18 7.23
CA ALA A 6 0.69 -4.23 6.79
C ALA A 6 0.13 -4.66 5.42
N SER A 7 -1.13 -4.33 5.14
CA SER A 7 -1.73 -4.51 3.82
C SER A 7 -2.69 -3.36 3.51
N VAL A 8 -2.74 -2.96 2.24
CA VAL A 8 -3.70 -1.97 1.71
C VAL A 8 -4.40 -2.47 0.42
N SER A 9 -4.27 -3.78 0.10
CA SER A 9 -4.75 -4.31 -1.20
C SER A 9 -6.28 -4.26 -1.35
N CYS A 10 -7.00 -4.67 -0.30
CA CYS A 10 -8.47 -4.65 -0.26
C CYS A 10 -8.96 -3.72 0.85
N TYR A 11 -8.31 -3.78 2.02
CA TYR A 11 -8.56 -2.96 3.20
C TYR A 11 -7.22 -2.67 3.89
N ALA A 12 -7.17 -1.57 4.65
CA ALA A 12 -6.03 -1.28 5.51
C ALA A 12 -6.03 -2.22 6.72
N THR A 13 -5.04 -3.11 6.80
CA THR A 13 -4.89 -4.05 7.93
C THR A 13 -3.45 -4.08 8.43
N ILE A 14 -3.30 -4.33 9.74
CA ILE A 14 -2.01 -4.62 10.37
C ILE A 14 -2.17 -5.91 11.17
N GLU A 15 -1.38 -6.92 10.83
CA GLU A 15 -1.39 -8.23 11.48
C GLU A 15 -0.07 -8.47 12.20
N LYS A 16 -0.14 -9.01 13.42
CA LYS A 16 1.03 -9.50 14.13
C LYS A 16 1.43 -10.84 13.55
N ILE A 17 2.69 -10.98 13.17
CA ILE A 17 3.25 -12.22 12.66
C ILE A 17 4.40 -12.70 13.54
N GLU A 18 4.44 -14.00 13.76
CA GLU A 18 5.56 -14.66 14.43
C GLU A 18 6.58 -15.10 13.38
N VAL A 19 7.74 -14.45 13.40
CA VAL A 19 8.86 -14.75 12.52
C VAL A 19 9.80 -15.73 13.21
N LEU A 20 10.07 -16.85 12.53
CA LEU A 20 10.97 -17.91 13.00
C LEU A 20 12.42 -17.48 12.88
N ARG A 21 12.79 -16.94 11.71
CA ARG A 21 14.11 -16.42 11.40
C ARG A 21 14.01 -15.32 10.36
N GLU A 22 15.00 -14.44 10.35
CA GLU A 22 15.08 -13.38 9.35
C GLU A 22 16.47 -13.27 8.74
N THR A 23 16.50 -12.71 7.54
CA THR A 23 17.70 -12.29 6.81
C THR A 23 17.59 -10.79 6.54
N GLU A 24 18.58 -10.21 5.88
CA GLU A 24 18.54 -8.81 5.47
C GLU A 24 17.26 -8.48 4.65
N LYS A 25 16.86 -9.35 3.71
CA LYS A 25 15.77 -9.06 2.76
C LYS A 25 14.48 -9.83 2.99
N CYS A 26 14.51 -10.90 3.78
CA CYS A 26 13.39 -11.83 3.91
C CYS A 26 13.12 -12.18 5.38
N VAL A 27 11.88 -12.53 5.67
CA VAL A 27 11.47 -13.21 6.91
C VAL A 27 10.90 -14.58 6.57
N PHE A 28 11.02 -15.49 7.52
CA PHE A 28 10.49 -16.84 7.43
C PHE A 28 9.47 -17.03 8.54
N ILE A 29 8.27 -17.47 8.19
CA ILE A 29 7.14 -17.66 9.10
C ILE A 29 6.65 -19.09 9.03
N GLU A 30 6.07 -19.60 10.12
CA GLU A 30 5.39 -20.89 10.10
C GLU A 30 4.01 -20.76 9.45
N THR A 31 3.65 -21.71 8.60
CA THR A 31 2.32 -21.83 8.02
C THR A 31 1.82 -23.27 8.16
N ARG A 32 0.55 -23.52 7.84
CA ARG A 32 0.00 -24.89 7.80
C ARG A 32 0.72 -25.82 6.82
N TYR A 33 1.51 -25.29 5.90
CA TYR A 33 2.28 -26.03 4.90
C TYR A 33 3.77 -26.08 5.21
N GLY A 34 4.19 -25.61 6.40
CA GLY A 34 5.58 -25.45 6.80
C GLY A 34 6.07 -24.01 6.66
N GLU A 35 7.39 -23.85 6.58
CA GLU A 35 8.06 -22.54 6.53
C GLU A 35 7.76 -21.81 5.21
N ASP A 36 7.19 -20.61 5.30
CA ASP A 36 6.97 -19.71 4.16
C ASP A 36 7.98 -18.55 4.21
N LYS A 37 8.53 -18.20 3.05
CA LYS A 37 9.51 -17.13 2.88
C LYS A 37 8.83 -15.89 2.32
N ARG A 38 8.84 -14.80 3.08
CA ARG A 38 8.29 -13.50 2.67
C ARG A 38 9.39 -12.45 2.51
N LEU A 39 9.29 -11.64 1.47
CA LEU A 39 10.12 -10.45 1.30
C LEU A 39 9.69 -9.38 2.31
N LYS A 40 10.65 -8.72 2.94
CA LYS A 40 10.38 -7.60 3.85
C LYS A 40 9.82 -6.39 3.10
N ASP A 41 10.43 -6.11 1.95
CA ASP A 41 10.04 -5.04 1.05
C ASP A 41 9.18 -5.61 -0.09
N ASN A 42 7.91 -5.82 0.23
CA ASN A 42 6.88 -6.17 -0.74
C ASN A 42 5.87 -5.01 -0.77
N SER A 43 5.63 -4.44 -1.95
CA SER A 43 4.69 -3.32 -2.13
C SER A 43 3.26 -3.63 -1.67
N TRP A 44 2.89 -4.91 -1.63
CA TRP A 44 1.54 -5.35 -1.28
C TRP A 44 1.38 -5.70 0.20
N ARG A 45 2.42 -6.26 0.81
CA ARG A 45 2.41 -6.77 2.19
C ARG A 45 3.76 -6.57 2.88
N PRO A 46 4.17 -5.32 3.16
CA PRO A 46 5.45 -5.07 3.82
C PRO A 46 5.41 -5.45 5.30
N ILE A 47 6.59 -5.79 5.82
CA ILE A 47 6.76 -6.31 7.18
C ILE A 47 7.65 -5.37 7.97
N PHE A 48 7.18 -4.93 9.13
CA PHE A 48 7.81 -3.93 9.98
C PHE A 48 8.13 -4.47 11.37
N ASP A 49 9.13 -3.86 12.00
CA ASP A 49 9.56 -4.24 13.35
C ASP A 49 8.59 -3.76 14.43
N THR A 50 7.89 -2.65 14.18
CA THR A 50 6.94 -2.07 15.12
C THR A 50 5.60 -1.78 14.47
N TRP A 51 4.56 -1.70 15.30
CA TRP A 51 3.22 -1.36 14.84
C TRP A 51 3.17 0.06 14.28
N GLU A 52 3.91 1.00 14.88
CA GLU A 52 3.96 2.40 14.49
C GLU A 52 4.53 2.55 13.06
N LEU A 53 5.55 1.78 12.71
CA LEU A 53 6.10 1.77 11.36
C LEU A 53 5.09 1.24 10.33
N ALA A 54 4.39 0.15 10.68
CA ALA A 54 3.32 -0.41 9.84
C ALA A 54 2.17 0.60 9.65
N HIS A 55 1.75 1.25 10.73
CA HIS A 55 0.72 2.27 10.72
C HIS A 55 1.11 3.47 9.87
N ASN A 56 2.32 4.01 10.07
CA ASN A 56 2.82 5.14 9.28
C ASN A 56 2.87 4.81 7.79
N TRP A 57 3.26 3.60 7.42
CA TRP A 57 3.24 3.16 6.03
C TRP A 57 1.82 3.15 5.45
N ILE A 58 0.84 2.60 6.18
CA ILE A 58 -0.57 2.61 5.75
C ILE A 58 -1.07 4.05 5.56
N VAL A 59 -0.79 4.94 6.52
CA VAL A 59 -1.17 6.35 6.44
C VAL A 59 -0.53 7.01 5.22
N SER A 60 0.75 6.76 4.95
CA SER A 60 1.43 7.24 3.74
C SER A 60 0.71 6.79 2.48
N LYS A 61 0.30 5.52 2.39
CA LYS A 61 -0.46 5.00 1.24
C LYS A 61 -1.84 5.62 1.10
N ALA A 62 -2.51 5.93 2.22
CA ALA A 62 -3.76 6.65 2.19
C ALA A 62 -3.58 8.08 1.66
N ILE A 63 -2.52 8.78 2.10
CA ILE A 63 -2.18 10.13 1.62
C ILE A 63 -1.89 10.12 0.12
N GLU A 64 -1.01 9.21 -0.35
CA GLU A 64 -0.70 9.04 -1.77
C GLU A 64 -1.98 8.82 -2.61
N LYS A 65 -2.94 8.05 -2.08
CA LYS A 65 -4.22 7.79 -2.75
C LYS A 65 -5.10 9.04 -2.82
N VAL A 66 -5.16 9.84 -1.76
CA VAL A 66 -5.92 11.10 -1.74
C VAL A 66 -5.32 12.11 -2.72
N GLU A 67 -4.01 12.28 -2.71
CA GLU A 67 -3.31 13.19 -3.63
C GLU A 67 -3.53 12.79 -5.10
N SER A 68 -3.44 11.50 -5.39
CA SER A 68 -3.72 10.96 -6.73
C SER A 68 -5.17 11.22 -7.16
N ALA A 69 -6.14 11.01 -6.26
CA ALA A 69 -7.55 11.27 -6.56
C ALA A 69 -7.83 12.77 -6.80
N GLN A 70 -7.20 13.66 -6.04
CA GLN A 70 -7.31 15.11 -6.24
C GLN A 70 -6.77 15.52 -7.61
N LYS A 71 -5.62 14.96 -8.02
CA LYS A 71 -5.05 15.19 -9.34
C LYS A 71 -5.97 14.70 -10.46
N GLN A 72 -6.56 13.51 -10.30
CA GLN A 72 -7.52 12.96 -11.26
C GLN A 72 -8.79 13.83 -11.36
N LEU A 73 -9.27 14.35 -10.24
CA LEU A 73 -10.40 15.29 -10.22
C LEU A 73 -10.07 16.55 -11.02
N SER A 74 -8.92 17.17 -10.78
CA SER A 74 -8.48 18.36 -11.52
C SER A 74 -8.41 18.12 -13.02
N TYR A 75 -7.89 16.97 -13.47
CA TYR A 75 -7.87 16.62 -14.90
C TYR A 75 -9.27 16.42 -15.47
N ALA A 76 -10.16 15.77 -14.74
CA ALA A 76 -11.54 15.59 -15.17
C ALA A 76 -12.29 16.94 -15.28
N GLU A 77 -12.04 17.86 -14.36
CA GLU A 77 -12.60 19.23 -14.40
C GLU A 77 -12.07 20.02 -15.59
N GLU A 78 -10.77 19.93 -15.90
CA GLU A 78 -10.20 20.55 -17.10
C GLU A 78 -10.82 20.00 -18.38
N ASP A 79 -10.96 18.68 -18.48
CA ASP A 79 -11.54 18.04 -19.67
C ASP A 79 -13.03 18.36 -19.82
N TYR A 80 -13.77 18.42 -18.71
CA TYR A 80 -15.16 18.90 -18.70
C TYR A 80 -15.24 20.35 -19.20
N ASN A 81 -14.40 21.25 -18.68
CA ASN A 81 -14.38 22.66 -19.07
C ASN A 81 -14.00 22.84 -20.55
N LYS A 82 -13.08 22.03 -21.07
CA LYS A 82 -12.78 22.01 -22.51
C LYS A 82 -14.02 21.58 -23.29
N ALA A 83 -14.64 20.46 -22.92
CA ALA A 83 -15.78 19.90 -23.63
C ALA A 83 -16.98 20.86 -23.71
N ILE A 84 -17.31 21.59 -22.64
CA ILE A 84 -18.43 22.55 -22.65
C ILE A 84 -18.15 23.80 -23.51
N ASN A 85 -16.87 24.15 -23.71
CA ASN A 85 -16.44 25.34 -24.46
C ASN A 85 -15.90 25.00 -25.85
N MET A 86 -16.05 23.74 -26.30
CA MET A 86 -15.63 23.34 -27.65
C MET A 86 -16.57 23.99 -28.68
N GLU A 87 -16.03 24.90 -29.49
CA GLU A 87 -16.71 25.38 -30.70
C GLU A 87 -16.61 24.32 -31.82
N GLU A 88 -17.63 24.27 -32.69
CA GLU A 88 -17.60 23.41 -33.87
C GLU A 88 -16.42 23.80 -34.78
N ALA A 89 -15.60 22.82 -35.16
CA ALA A 89 -14.55 23.03 -36.14
C ALA A 89 -15.18 23.41 -37.49
N LYS A 90 -14.90 24.63 -37.96
CA LYS A 90 -15.32 25.15 -39.27
C LYS A 90 -14.56 24.52 -40.43
#